data_AF-A0A484RIN9-F1
#
_entry.id   AF-A0A484RIN9-F1
#
_cell.length_a   1.000
_cell.length_b   1.000
_cell.length_c   1.000
_cell.angle_alpha   90.00
_cell.angle_beta   90.00
_cell.angle_gamma   90.00
#
_symmetry.space_group_name_H-M   'P 1'
#
loop_
_entity.id
_entity.type
_entity.pdbx_description
1 polymer ?
#
loop_
_entity_poly.entity_id
_entity_poly.type
_entity_poly.pdbx_seq_one_letter_code
_entity_poly.pdbx_strand_id
1 'polypeptide(L)'
;MNLGTTDLKKQLSKLAESSWQQPVMVSRYGSPWIWIVSHDTWRRRLGTADPVLPDHPLMALRQHVDAELQRRAAEILRQANERYQAPPSITMLRTLILQALYDMESPQALHEQLVYNLLFRDFVGADIREVTRDVSTFVETLAAMTRDEQVVSLLEEVLAQAPLDAAAAQSGISPECRLLGVWRDRLAVKQRRVSPPPATRVTPLFLHAGQ
;
A
#
# COMPACT_ATOMS: atom_id res chain seq x y z
N MET A 1 11.47 36.50 -3.61
CA MET A 1 12.15 37.73 -3.14
C MET A 1 13.50 37.33 -2.56
N ASN A 2 14.60 37.98 -2.98
CA ASN A 2 15.96 37.69 -2.49
C ASN A 2 16.41 38.80 -1.55
N LEU A 3 16.80 38.44 -0.31
CA LEU A 3 17.21 39.41 0.71
C LEU A 3 18.55 39.04 1.33
N GLY A 4 19.28 40.05 1.82
CA GLY A 4 20.51 39.86 2.58
C GLY A 4 20.28 39.49 4.04
N THR A 5 21.33 39.06 4.74
CA THR A 5 21.25 38.57 6.13
C THR A 5 20.91 39.63 7.18
N THR A 6 21.22 40.89 6.93
CA THR A 6 20.94 42.00 7.85
C THR A 6 19.44 42.34 7.87
N ASP A 7 18.77 42.21 6.72
CA ASP A 7 17.34 42.45 6.59
C ASP A 7 16.52 41.32 7.21
N LEU A 8 17.01 40.09 7.16
CA LEU A 8 16.37 38.94 7.82
C LEU A 8 16.18 39.18 9.33
N LYS A 9 17.23 39.63 10.04
CA LYS A 9 17.14 39.88 11.49
C LYS A 9 16.17 41.00 11.85
N LYS A 10 16.13 42.06 11.04
CA LYS A 10 15.29 43.24 11.31
C LYS A 10 13.83 43.04 10.91
N GLN A 11 13.56 42.17 9.93
CA GLN A 11 12.23 42.03 9.33
C GLN A 11 11.66 40.61 9.46
N LEU A 12 12.20 39.78 10.37
CA LEU A 12 11.81 38.37 10.49
C LEU A 12 10.30 38.17 10.61
N SER A 13 9.60 38.95 11.44
CA SER A 13 8.15 38.83 11.60
C SER A 13 7.38 39.12 10.31
N LYS A 14 7.78 40.16 9.59
CA LYS A 14 7.17 40.55 8.31
C LYS A 14 7.46 39.53 7.19
N LEU A 15 8.66 38.95 7.21
CA LEU A 15 9.06 37.89 6.29
C LEU A 15 8.33 36.57 6.60
N ALA A 16 8.15 36.24 7.87
CA ALA A 16 7.36 35.10 8.30
C ALA A 16 5.90 35.24 7.84
N GLU A 17 5.28 36.41 8.02
CA GLU A 17 3.94 36.72 7.51
C GLU A 17 3.86 36.62 5.98
N SER A 18 4.84 37.16 5.26
CA SER A 18 4.89 37.07 3.79
C SER A 18 5.09 35.64 3.29
N SER A 19 5.76 34.79 4.06
CA SER A 19 6.02 33.39 3.72
C SER A 19 4.79 32.48 3.73
N TRP A 20 3.66 32.97 4.27
CA TRP A 20 2.35 32.29 4.20
C TRP A 20 1.81 32.21 2.78
N GLN A 21 2.12 33.21 1.93
CA GLN A 21 1.61 33.28 0.56
C GLN A 21 2.63 32.77 -0.48
N GLN A 22 3.93 32.94 -0.23
CA GLN A 22 5.00 32.53 -1.16
C GLN A 22 6.34 32.26 -0.47
N PRO A 23 7.14 31.28 -0.93
CA PRO A 23 8.50 31.04 -0.42
C PRO A 23 9.41 32.28 -0.48
N VAL A 24 10.20 32.50 0.58
CA VAL A 24 11.19 33.59 0.66
C VAL A 24 12.59 33.00 0.72
N MET A 25 13.47 33.42 -0.19
CA MET A 25 14.89 33.03 -0.20
C MET A 25 15.74 34.15 0.39
N VAL A 26 16.55 33.82 1.39
CA VAL A 26 17.55 34.70 1.96
C VAL A 26 18.91 34.29 1.44
N SER A 27 19.64 35.25 0.89
CA SER A 27 20.99 35.08 0.38
C SER A 27 22.01 35.61 1.38
N ARG A 28 23.18 34.96 1.44
CA ARG A 28 24.35 35.41 2.20
C ARG A 28 25.56 35.34 1.28
N TYR A 29 26.29 36.45 1.16
CA TYR A 29 27.44 36.58 0.25
C TYR A 29 27.11 36.19 -1.21
N GLY A 30 25.95 36.61 -1.71
CA GLY A 30 25.49 36.32 -3.08
C GLY A 30 25.04 34.88 -3.31
N SER A 31 25.11 34.00 -2.30
CA SER A 31 24.66 32.60 -2.39
C SER A 31 23.36 32.39 -1.61
N PRO A 32 22.45 31.51 -2.07
CA PRO A 32 21.30 31.09 -1.28
C PRO A 32 21.74 30.54 0.07
N TRP A 33 21.11 30.99 1.15
CA TRP A 33 21.47 30.60 2.51
C TRP A 33 20.32 29.94 3.26
N ILE A 34 19.13 30.53 3.23
CA ILE A 34 17.95 30.00 3.93
C ILE A 34 16.71 30.20 3.06
N TRP A 35 15.83 29.21 3.04
CA TRP A 35 14.46 29.35 2.54
C TRP A 35 13.48 29.36 3.71
N ILE A 36 12.59 30.34 3.73
CA ILE A 36 11.45 30.41 4.66
C ILE A 36 10.19 30.09 3.86
N VAL A 37 9.48 29.07 4.28
CA VAL A 37 8.26 28.58 3.66
C VAL A 37 7.23 28.32 4.75
N SER A 38 5.95 28.58 4.47
CA SER A 38 4.90 28.17 5.40
C SER A 38 4.82 26.66 5.50
N HIS A 39 4.33 26.16 6.64
CA HIS A 39 4.10 24.74 6.85
C HIS A 39 3.23 24.13 5.74
N ASP A 40 2.18 24.83 5.30
CA ASP A 40 1.33 24.36 4.20
C ASP A 40 1.98 24.45 2.84
N THR A 41 2.92 25.37 2.60
CA THR A 41 3.68 25.45 1.34
C THR A 41 4.75 24.37 1.30
N TRP A 42 5.44 24.18 2.41
CA TRP A 42 6.36 23.07 2.62
C TRP A 42 5.64 21.74 2.47
N ARG A 43 4.48 21.58 3.12
CA ARG A 43 3.65 20.38 3.00
C ARG A 43 2.97 20.21 1.65
N ARG A 44 2.59 21.26 0.93
CA ARG A 44 2.00 21.14 -0.42
C ARG A 44 3.07 20.88 -1.49
N ARG A 45 4.27 21.46 -1.35
CA ARG A 45 5.42 21.12 -2.20
C ARG A 45 6.01 19.75 -1.87
N LEU A 46 6.02 19.36 -0.60
CA LEU A 46 6.28 17.99 -0.15
C LEU A 46 4.99 17.15 -0.13
N GLY A 47 3.94 17.58 -0.84
CA GLY A 47 2.58 17.05 -0.75
C GLY A 47 2.58 15.56 -0.97
N THR A 48 2.61 14.76 0.11
CA THR A 48 2.83 13.31 0.00
C THR A 48 3.95 13.02 -1.01
N ALA A 49 5.19 13.41 -0.66
CA ALA A 49 6.35 13.38 -1.57
C ALA A 49 6.18 14.31 -2.79
N ASP A 50 7.26 14.72 -3.44
CA ASP A 50 7.19 15.08 -4.86
C ASP A 50 6.46 13.92 -5.57
N PRO A 51 5.50 14.10 -6.51
CA PRO A 51 4.91 12.97 -7.22
C PRO A 51 6.06 12.12 -7.73
N VAL A 52 6.23 10.96 -7.11
CA VAL A 52 7.39 10.13 -7.40
C VAL A 52 7.18 9.61 -8.79
N LEU A 53 7.84 10.28 -9.75
CA LEU A 53 7.82 9.96 -11.18
C LEU A 53 6.38 9.64 -11.64
N PRO A 54 5.56 10.65 -12.01
CA PRO A 54 4.22 10.36 -12.58
C PRO A 54 4.29 9.38 -13.77
N ASP A 55 5.43 9.34 -14.46
CA ASP A 55 5.73 8.41 -15.55
C ASP A 55 6.20 7.02 -15.08
N HIS A 56 6.28 6.76 -13.77
CA HIS A 56 6.69 5.47 -13.24
C HIS A 56 5.59 4.42 -13.47
N PRO A 57 5.92 3.21 -13.96
CA PRO A 57 4.91 2.20 -14.28
C PRO A 57 4.00 1.81 -13.10
N LEU A 58 4.53 1.83 -11.88
CA LEU A 58 3.73 1.60 -10.66
C LEU A 58 2.64 2.66 -10.45
N MET A 59 2.86 3.92 -10.85
CA MET A 59 1.86 4.99 -10.76
C MET A 59 0.78 4.83 -11.84
N ALA A 60 1.15 4.37 -13.04
CA ALA A 60 0.17 3.99 -14.05
C ALA A 60 -0.71 2.82 -13.57
N LEU A 61 -0.10 1.79 -12.96
CA LEU A 61 -0.84 0.67 -12.36
C LEU A 61 -1.76 1.12 -11.21
N ARG A 62 -1.35 2.11 -10.41
CA ARG A 62 -2.18 2.65 -9.34
C ARG A 62 -3.53 3.13 -9.87
N GLN A 63 -3.58 3.79 -11.03
CA GLN A 63 -4.83 4.28 -11.61
C GLN A 63 -5.81 3.13 -11.91
N HIS A 64 -5.29 2.03 -12.46
CA HIS A 64 -6.06 0.80 -12.68
C HIS A 64 -6.55 0.20 -11.37
N VAL A 65 -5.65 0.04 -10.40
CA VAL A 65 -5.96 -0.50 -9.07
C VAL A 65 -7.04 0.33 -8.38
N ASP A 66 -6.94 1.65 -8.43
CA ASP A 66 -7.90 2.57 -7.82
C ASP A 66 -9.29 2.42 -8.45
N ALA A 67 -9.37 2.30 -9.77
CA ALA A 67 -10.62 2.09 -10.48
C ALA A 67 -11.28 0.74 -10.13
N GLU A 68 -10.52 -0.35 -10.03
CA GLU A 68 -11.06 -1.65 -9.62
C GLU A 68 -11.52 -1.66 -8.16
N LEU A 69 -10.69 -1.14 -7.25
CA LEU A 69 -11.01 -1.14 -5.84
C LEU A 69 -12.22 -0.25 -5.53
N GLN A 70 -12.38 0.88 -6.22
CA GLN A 70 -13.58 1.72 -6.07
C GLN A 70 -14.87 0.97 -6.42
N ARG A 71 -14.82 0.04 -7.38
CA ARG A 71 -15.98 -0.76 -7.80
C ARG A 71 -16.27 -1.94 -6.88
N ARG A 72 -15.24 -2.57 -6.31
CA ARG A 72 -15.34 -3.90 -5.69
C ARG A 72 -15.11 -3.92 -4.18
N ALA A 73 -14.30 -2.99 -3.65
CA ALA A 73 -13.81 -3.10 -2.28
C ALA A 73 -14.81 -2.66 -1.20
N ALA A 74 -15.80 -1.82 -1.54
CA ALA A 74 -16.68 -1.20 -0.55
C ALA A 74 -17.41 -2.22 0.33
N GLU A 75 -17.99 -3.25 -0.28
CA GLU A 75 -18.73 -4.29 0.43
C GLU A 75 -17.81 -5.20 1.25
N ILE A 76 -16.65 -5.56 0.70
CA ILE A 76 -15.66 -6.40 1.38
C ILE A 76 -15.13 -5.68 2.63
N LEU A 77 -14.76 -4.40 2.51
CA LEU A 77 -14.28 -3.60 3.63
C LEU A 77 -15.36 -3.41 4.70
N ARG A 78 -16.63 -3.23 4.30
CA ARG A 78 -17.76 -3.14 5.23
C ARG A 78 -17.92 -4.41 6.07
N GLN A 79 -17.87 -5.58 5.44
CA GLN A 79 -17.94 -6.88 6.13
C GLN A 79 -16.67 -7.22 6.92
N ALA A 80 -15.53 -6.68 6.48
CA ALA A 80 -14.24 -6.90 7.12
C ALA A 80 -14.12 -6.16 8.46
N ASN A 81 -14.79 -5.02 8.61
CA ASN A 81 -14.66 -4.18 9.81
C ASN A 81 -14.95 -4.90 11.13
N GLU A 82 -15.76 -5.96 11.11
CA GLU A 82 -16.12 -6.79 12.28
C GLU A 82 -15.14 -7.95 12.52
N ARG A 83 -14.24 -8.24 11.57
CA ARG A 83 -13.34 -9.42 11.56
C ARG A 83 -11.90 -9.10 11.95
N TYR A 84 -11.50 -7.83 11.95
CA TYR A 84 -10.15 -7.39 12.24
C TYR A 84 -10.10 -6.52 13.49
N GLN A 85 -8.98 -6.57 14.20
CA GLN A 85 -8.73 -5.72 15.38
C GLN A 85 -8.66 -4.24 15.01
N ALA A 86 -8.19 -3.92 13.80
CA ALA A 86 -8.24 -2.59 13.21
C ALA A 86 -9.00 -2.64 11.87
N PRO A 87 -9.87 -1.63 11.59
CA PRO A 87 -10.56 -1.50 10.31
C PRO A 87 -9.61 -1.58 9.11
N PRO A 88 -9.76 -2.58 8.21
CA PRO A 88 -9.00 -2.56 6.97
C PRO A 88 -9.46 -1.38 6.12
N SER A 89 -8.51 -0.79 5.41
CA SER A 89 -8.73 0.40 4.58
C SER A 89 -8.33 0.15 3.14
N ILE A 90 -8.72 1.08 2.26
CA ILE A 90 -8.24 1.10 0.86
C ILE A 90 -6.70 1.11 0.79
N THR A 91 -6.06 1.82 1.72
CA THR A 91 -4.60 1.88 1.85
C THR A 91 -4.02 0.50 2.15
N MET A 92 -4.64 -0.29 3.04
CA MET A 92 -4.20 -1.65 3.33
C MET A 92 -4.36 -2.60 2.14
N LEU A 93 -5.44 -2.46 1.37
CA LEU A 93 -5.61 -3.25 0.14
C LEU A 93 -4.51 -2.91 -0.88
N ARG A 94 -4.22 -1.63 -1.10
CA ARG A 94 -3.09 -1.22 -1.96
C ARG A 94 -1.75 -1.71 -1.41
N THR A 95 -1.56 -1.72 -0.10
CA THR A 95 -0.35 -2.28 0.54
C THR A 95 -0.17 -3.76 0.23
N LEU A 96 -1.23 -4.58 0.28
CA LEU A 96 -1.15 -5.99 -0.11
C LEU A 96 -0.88 -6.16 -1.61
N ILE A 97 -1.48 -5.31 -2.45
CA ILE A 97 -1.20 -5.31 -3.89
C ILE A 97 0.28 -4.99 -4.14
N LEU A 98 0.81 -3.96 -3.49
CA LEU A 98 2.23 -3.61 -3.58
C LEU A 98 3.11 -4.79 -3.12
N GLN A 99 2.74 -5.44 -2.02
CA GLN A 99 3.44 -6.60 -1.50
C GLN A 99 3.50 -7.74 -2.53
N ALA A 100 2.39 -8.01 -3.22
CA ALA A 100 2.30 -9.02 -4.27
C ALA A 100 3.10 -8.63 -5.53
N LEU A 101 3.00 -7.38 -5.97
CA LEU A 101 3.72 -6.86 -7.15
C LEU A 101 5.23 -6.95 -7.01
N TYR A 102 5.76 -6.92 -5.79
CA TYR A 102 7.20 -6.99 -5.51
C TYR A 102 7.62 -8.28 -4.79
N ASP A 103 6.73 -9.28 -4.69
CA ASP A 103 6.96 -10.56 -4.00
C ASP A 103 7.59 -10.40 -2.59
N MET A 104 7.15 -9.40 -1.83
CA MET A 104 7.71 -9.10 -0.51
C MET A 104 7.09 -10.00 0.57
N GLU A 105 7.74 -11.10 0.92
CA GLU A 105 7.17 -12.09 1.84
C GLU A 105 6.96 -11.59 3.28
N SER A 106 7.75 -10.59 3.72
CA SER A 106 7.75 -10.10 5.09
C SER A 106 6.96 -8.79 5.23
N PRO A 107 5.86 -8.77 6.03
CA PRO A 107 5.14 -7.53 6.34
C PRO A 107 5.99 -6.49 7.08
N GLN A 108 6.98 -6.93 7.87
CA GLN A 108 7.93 -6.05 8.55
C GLN A 108 8.85 -5.37 7.52
N ALA A 109 9.39 -6.12 6.57
CA ALA A 109 10.21 -5.55 5.51
C ALA A 109 9.39 -4.60 4.62
N LEU A 110 8.13 -4.94 4.33
CA LEU A 110 7.21 -4.06 3.62
C LEU A 110 6.96 -2.76 4.38
N HIS A 111 6.75 -2.83 5.70
CA HIS A 111 6.61 -1.64 6.54
C HIS A 111 7.82 -0.72 6.43
N GLU A 112 9.03 -1.27 6.56
CA GLU A 112 10.28 -0.51 6.39
C GLU A 112 10.36 0.13 5.00
N GLN A 113 9.97 -0.60 3.95
CA GLN A 113 9.90 -0.04 2.60
C GLN A 113 8.92 1.14 2.53
N LEU A 114 7.75 1.09 3.16
CA LEU A 114 6.81 2.23 3.18
C LEU A 114 7.35 3.45 3.95
N VAL A 115 8.24 3.24 4.92
CA VAL A 115 8.90 4.33 5.66
C VAL A 115 9.89 5.07 4.76
N TYR A 116 10.76 4.34 4.06
CA TYR A 116 11.89 4.94 3.34
C TYR A 116 11.64 5.15 1.83
N ASN A 117 10.75 4.38 1.21
CA ASN A 117 10.45 4.42 -0.21
C ASN A 117 9.23 5.31 -0.50
N LEU A 118 9.51 6.52 -0.99
CA LEU A 118 8.49 7.50 -1.34
C LEU A 118 7.51 6.96 -2.41
N LEU A 119 8.01 6.26 -3.43
CA LEU A 119 7.18 5.71 -4.51
C LEU A 119 6.13 4.74 -3.96
N PHE A 120 6.56 3.87 -3.04
CA PHE A 120 5.67 2.87 -2.46
C PHE A 120 4.65 3.51 -1.54
N ARG A 121 5.07 4.50 -0.74
CA ARG A 121 4.17 5.26 0.10
C ARG A 121 3.12 6.01 -0.72
N ASP A 122 3.54 6.60 -1.84
CA ASP A 122 2.65 7.27 -2.76
C ASP A 122 1.68 6.26 -3.37
N PHE A 123 2.15 5.11 -3.86
CA PHE A 123 1.30 4.05 -4.42
C PHE A 123 0.17 3.65 -3.47
N VAL A 124 0.50 3.37 -2.21
CA VAL A 124 -0.51 2.96 -1.22
C VAL A 124 -1.40 4.12 -0.78
N GLY A 125 -0.94 5.36 -0.95
CA GLY A 125 -1.65 6.56 -0.53
C GLY A 125 -1.67 6.73 0.98
N ALA A 126 -0.53 6.47 1.65
CA ALA A 126 -0.38 6.62 3.09
C ALA A 126 0.43 7.88 3.44
N ASP A 127 0.05 8.59 4.51
CA ASP A 127 0.92 9.61 5.09
C ASP A 127 2.04 8.97 5.92
N ILE A 128 3.21 9.60 5.99
CA ILE A 128 4.33 9.09 6.82
C ILE A 128 3.92 8.90 8.29
N ARG A 129 3.03 9.75 8.81
CA ARG A 129 2.49 9.63 10.18
C ARG A 129 1.61 8.40 10.34
N GLU A 130 0.90 8.00 9.29
CA GLU A 130 0.05 6.81 9.31
C GLU A 130 0.90 5.54 9.26
N VAL A 131 1.91 5.49 8.37
CA VAL A 131 2.81 4.33 8.26
C VAL A 131 3.59 4.11 9.54
N THR A 132 4.07 5.17 10.19
CA THR A 132 4.84 5.07 11.44
C THR A 132 4.00 4.82 12.69
N ARG A 133 2.66 4.83 12.57
CA ARG A 133 1.75 4.60 13.69
C ARG A 133 1.53 3.11 13.91
N ASP A 134 1.87 2.64 15.11
CA ASP A 134 1.63 1.27 15.59
C ASP A 134 1.92 0.16 14.56
N VAL A 135 3.21 -0.14 14.41
CA VAL A 135 3.73 -1.14 13.47
C VAL A 135 3.16 -2.53 13.75
N SER A 136 2.90 -2.88 15.00
CA SER A 136 2.38 -4.21 15.38
C SER A 136 0.99 -4.41 14.80
N THR A 137 0.09 -3.45 15.03
CA THR A 137 -1.28 -3.48 14.49
C THR A 137 -1.27 -3.54 12.96
N PHE A 138 -0.37 -2.79 12.31
CA PHE A 138 -0.22 -2.84 10.85
C PHE A 138 0.19 -4.23 10.35
N VAL A 139 1.25 -4.82 10.93
CA VAL A 139 1.76 -6.14 10.55
C VAL A 139 0.72 -7.24 10.81
N GLU A 140 0.08 -7.21 11.97
CA GLU A 140 -0.94 -8.18 12.35
C GLU A 140 -2.15 -8.12 11.43
N THR A 141 -2.61 -6.91 11.10
CA THR A 141 -3.77 -6.71 10.22
C THR A 141 -3.45 -7.18 8.80
N LEU A 142 -2.29 -6.81 8.22
CA LEU A 142 -1.87 -7.33 6.91
C LEU A 142 -1.77 -8.86 6.91
N ALA A 143 -1.14 -9.43 7.94
CA ALA A 143 -1.01 -10.87 8.06
C ALA A 143 -2.39 -11.55 8.15
N ALA A 144 -3.36 -10.97 8.86
CA ALA A 144 -4.72 -11.48 8.92
C ALA A 144 -5.42 -11.39 7.55
N MET A 145 -5.27 -10.27 6.84
CA MET A 145 -5.89 -10.05 5.54
C MET A 145 -5.42 -11.04 4.46
N THR A 146 -4.14 -11.46 4.47
CA THR A 146 -3.64 -12.53 3.57
C THR A 146 -4.29 -13.90 3.82
N ARG A 147 -5.03 -14.05 4.92
CA ARG A 147 -5.74 -15.28 5.30
C ARG A 147 -7.26 -15.14 5.19
N ASP A 148 -7.73 -14.10 4.51
CA ASP A 148 -9.13 -13.85 4.23
C ASP A 148 -9.43 -14.11 2.75
N GLU A 149 -10.33 -15.08 2.50
CA GLU A 149 -10.71 -15.52 1.16
C GLU A 149 -11.26 -14.38 0.31
N GLN A 150 -12.06 -13.49 0.90
CA GLN A 150 -12.68 -12.39 0.17
C GLN A 150 -11.63 -11.35 -0.24
N VAL A 151 -10.66 -11.08 0.65
CA VAL A 151 -9.56 -10.16 0.36
C VAL A 151 -8.68 -10.75 -0.73
N VAL A 152 -8.19 -11.98 -0.58
CA VAL A 152 -7.29 -12.59 -1.58
C VAL A 152 -7.97 -12.69 -2.95
N SER A 153 -9.26 -13.05 -3.01
CA SER A 153 -10.01 -13.09 -4.28
C SER A 153 -10.15 -11.71 -4.91
N LEU A 154 -10.41 -10.67 -4.12
CA LEU A 154 -10.42 -9.29 -4.62
C LEU A 154 -9.07 -8.89 -5.23
N LEU A 155 -7.96 -9.23 -4.57
CA LEU A 155 -6.62 -8.89 -5.06
C LEU A 155 -6.32 -9.58 -6.41
N GLU A 156 -6.68 -10.85 -6.54
CA GLU A 156 -6.55 -11.59 -7.80
C GLU A 156 -7.39 -10.96 -8.92
N GLU A 157 -8.65 -10.60 -8.66
CA GLU A 157 -9.52 -9.96 -9.65
C GLU A 157 -8.99 -8.59 -10.11
N VAL A 158 -8.43 -7.82 -9.18
CA VAL A 158 -7.84 -6.50 -9.47
C VAL A 158 -6.60 -6.67 -10.37
N LEU A 159 -5.71 -7.61 -10.01
CA LEU A 159 -4.44 -7.81 -10.71
C LEU A 159 -4.58 -8.56 -12.04
N ALA A 160 -5.57 -9.45 -12.18
CA ALA A 160 -5.81 -10.19 -13.43
C ALA A 160 -6.14 -9.28 -14.63
N GLN A 161 -6.66 -8.08 -14.38
CA GLN A 161 -6.99 -7.09 -15.42
C GLN A 161 -5.90 -6.02 -15.57
N ALA A 162 -4.84 -6.06 -14.76
CA ALA A 162 -3.81 -5.04 -14.75
C ALA A 162 -2.78 -5.25 -15.88
N PRO A 163 -2.26 -4.18 -16.51
CA PRO A 163 -1.23 -4.29 -17.55
C PRO A 163 0.16 -4.57 -16.96
N LEU A 164 0.32 -5.71 -16.28
CA LEU A 164 1.52 -6.04 -15.51
C LEU A 164 2.77 -6.23 -16.39
N ASP A 165 2.63 -6.86 -17.56
CA ASP A 165 3.76 -7.10 -18.48
C ASP A 165 4.40 -5.78 -18.95
N ALA A 166 3.56 -4.80 -19.29
CA ALA A 166 4.02 -3.48 -19.70
C ALA A 166 4.73 -2.75 -18.54
N ALA A 167 4.27 -2.95 -17.30
CA ALA A 167 4.84 -2.31 -16.14
C ALA A 167 6.15 -2.98 -15.65
N ALA A 168 6.23 -4.31 -15.73
CA ALA A 168 7.37 -5.10 -15.25
C ALA A 168 8.71 -4.71 -15.87
N ALA A 169 8.72 -4.36 -17.16
CA ALA A 169 9.93 -4.08 -17.94
C ALA A 169 10.80 -2.94 -17.38
N GLN A 170 10.25 -2.05 -16.54
CA GLN A 170 10.92 -0.80 -16.15
C GLN A 170 10.93 -0.54 -14.63
N SER A 171 10.33 -1.40 -13.80
CA SER A 171 10.09 -1.07 -12.38
C SER A 171 10.28 -2.20 -11.37
N GLY A 172 10.87 -3.33 -11.76
CA GLY A 172 11.11 -4.47 -10.87
C GLY A 172 9.83 -5.16 -10.37
N ILE A 173 8.71 -4.92 -11.06
CA ILE A 173 7.42 -5.56 -10.76
C ILE A 173 7.45 -6.99 -11.28
N SER A 174 6.97 -7.92 -10.46
CA SER A 174 6.78 -9.32 -10.78
C SER A 174 5.45 -9.50 -11.51
N PRO A 175 5.44 -9.76 -12.83
CA PRO A 175 4.18 -9.91 -13.57
C PRO A 175 3.41 -11.17 -13.11
N GLU A 176 4.10 -12.18 -12.60
CA GLU A 176 3.46 -13.40 -12.10
C GLU A 176 2.83 -13.24 -10.70
N CYS A 177 3.19 -12.19 -9.94
CA CYS A 177 2.70 -11.95 -8.58
C CYS A 177 2.70 -13.23 -7.71
N ARG A 178 3.81 -13.98 -7.69
CA ARG A 178 3.88 -15.34 -7.10
C ARG A 178 3.39 -15.39 -5.66
N LEU A 179 3.66 -14.33 -4.88
CA LEU A 179 3.23 -14.23 -3.49
C LEU A 179 1.69 -14.31 -3.33
N LEU A 180 0.93 -13.82 -4.31
CA LEU A 180 -0.53 -13.93 -4.30
C LEU A 180 -0.99 -15.39 -4.42
N GLY A 181 -0.34 -16.17 -5.28
CA GLY A 181 -0.56 -17.61 -5.39
C GLY A 181 -0.25 -18.36 -4.09
N VAL A 182 0.81 -17.97 -3.38
CA VAL A 182 1.15 -18.53 -2.06
C VAL A 182 0.04 -18.28 -1.03
N TRP A 183 -0.58 -17.09 -1.04
CA TRP A 183 -1.72 -16.80 -0.16
C TRP A 183 -2.94 -17.66 -0.50
N ARG A 184 -3.25 -17.81 -1.79
CA ARG A 184 -4.34 -18.67 -2.28
C ARG A 184 -4.14 -20.14 -1.91
N ASP A 185 -2.94 -20.69 -2.11
CA ASP A 185 -2.63 -22.08 -1.77
C ASP A 185 -2.77 -22.35 -0.27
N ARG A 186 -2.33 -21.40 0.57
CA ARG A 186 -2.48 -21.47 2.02
C ARG A 186 -3.96 -21.54 2.43
N LEU A 187 -4.82 -20.74 1.80
CA LEU A 187 -6.26 -20.76 2.03
C LEU A 187 -6.88 -22.11 1.63
N ALA A 188 -6.51 -22.64 0.46
CA ALA A 188 -7.00 -23.93 -0.02
C ALA A 188 -6.63 -25.09 0.93
N VAL A 189 -5.39 -25.12 1.45
CA VAL A 189 -4.97 -26.12 2.45
C VAL A 189 -5.79 -26.02 3.73
N LYS A 190 -6.08 -24.80 4.20
CA LYS A 190 -6.91 -24.58 5.39
C LYS A 190 -8.34 -25.10 5.17
N GLN A 191 -8.95 -24.84 4.02
CA GLN A 191 -10.31 -25.30 3.68
C GLN A 191 -10.41 -26.83 3.61
N ARG A 192 -9.40 -27.51 3.04
CA ARG A 192 -9.35 -28.98 2.98
C ARG A 192 -9.25 -29.63 4.36
N ARG A 193 -8.56 -28.99 5.32
CA ARG A 193 -8.48 -29.49 6.70
C ARG A 193 -9.78 -29.33 7.48
N VAL A 194 -10.58 -28.31 7.17
CA VAL A 194 -11.86 -28.04 7.83
C VAL A 194 -12.99 -28.93 7.28
N SER A 195 -12.86 -29.38 6.03
CA SER A 195 -13.82 -30.31 5.42
C SER A 195 -13.48 -31.76 5.83
N PRO A 196 -14.38 -32.52 6.48
CA PRO A 196 -14.13 -33.93 6.78
C PRO A 196 -13.94 -34.73 5.48
N PRO A 197 -13.05 -35.73 5.44
CA PRO A 197 -12.89 -36.56 4.26
C PRO A 197 -14.24 -37.22 3.91
N PRO A 198 -14.59 -37.35 2.62
CA PRO A 198 -15.84 -37.98 2.22
C PRO A 198 -15.89 -39.38 2.84
N ALA A 199 -17.01 -39.71 3.48
CA ALA A 199 -17.19 -41.01 4.09
C ALA A 199 -16.94 -42.09 3.04
N THR A 200 -15.89 -42.89 3.24
CA THR A 200 -15.64 -44.08 2.44
C THR A 200 -16.88 -44.95 2.56
N ARG A 201 -17.70 -45.01 1.51
CA ARG A 201 -18.75 -46.03 1.41
C ARG A 201 -18.03 -47.37 1.36
N VAL A 202 -17.87 -47.99 2.51
CA VAL A 202 -17.54 -49.41 2.58
C VAL A 202 -18.77 -50.11 2.05
N THR A 203 -18.75 -50.50 0.77
CA THR A 203 -19.76 -51.38 0.21
C THR A 203 -19.70 -52.68 1.01
N PRO A 204 -20.75 -53.06 1.76
CA PRO A 204 -20.73 -54.34 2.43
C PRO A 204 -20.67 -55.43 1.34
N LEU A 205 -19.58 -56.19 1.34
CA LEU A 205 -19.48 -57.45 0.60
C LEU A 205 -20.56 -58.37 1.18
N PHE A 206 -21.72 -58.41 0.55
CA PHE A 206 -22.72 -59.44 0.82
C PHE A 206 -22.11 -60.79 0.45
N LEU A 207 -21.69 -61.55 1.46
CA LEU A 207 -21.44 -62.98 1.38
C LEU A 207 -22.71 -63.65 0.85
N HIS A 208 -22.71 -64.05 -0.42
CA HIS A 208 -23.67 -65.02 -0.94
C HIS A 208 -23.32 -66.38 -0.36
N ALA A 209 -23.99 -66.76 0.72
CA ALA A 209 -24.11 -68.15 1.13
C ALA A 209 -25.04 -68.85 0.12
N GLY A 210 -24.44 -69.63 -0.79
CA GLY A 210 -25.16 -70.57 -1.64
C GLY A 210 -25.41 -71.87 -0.87
N GLN A 211 -26.67 -72.31 -0.91
CA GLN A 211 -27.11 -73.66 -0.54
C GLN A 211 -26.69 -74.69 -1.58
#